data_AF-A0A537D050-F1
#
_entry.id   AF-A0A537D050-F1
#
_cell.length_a   1.000
_cell.length_b   1.000
_cell.length_c   1.000
_cell.angle_alpha   90.00
_cell.angle_beta   90.00
_cell.angle_gamma   90.00
#
_symmetry.space_group_name_H-M   'P 1'
#
loop_
_entity.id
_entity.type
_entity.pdbx_description
1 polymer ?
#
loop_
_entity_poly.entity_id
_entity_poly.type
_entity_poly.pdbx_seq_one_letter_code
_entity_poly.pdbx_strand_id
1 'polypeptide(L)'
;MAPADPGVVVLRHRRIYILPTRRGLALIATLAIMLLTSMNYSLSLGHALTFLVAGLVASALLQTYRNLAGIAASPLAAGEGFAGGQVAFTLSLANAGAARQAIVVISRSGGSVSVDLPATATRQVQLTVPALRRGRLALGRVTLSTDFPLGLWRGWAYVHFPVTGIVYPA
;
A
#
# COMPACT_ATOMS: atom_id res chain seq x y z
N MET A 1 -1.87 -21.00 -4.25
CA MET A 1 -1.95 -20.32 -5.57
C MET A 1 -3.01 -19.23 -5.42
N ALA A 2 -2.64 -17.95 -5.37
CA ALA A 2 -3.65 -16.88 -5.35
C ALA A 2 -4.30 -16.83 -6.75
N PRO A 3 -5.63 -16.70 -6.88
CA PRO A 3 -6.29 -16.64 -8.18
C PRO A 3 -5.70 -15.49 -8.98
N ALA A 4 -5.27 -15.77 -10.20
CA ALA A 4 -4.75 -14.74 -11.07
C ALA A 4 -5.90 -13.83 -11.51
N ASP A 5 -5.77 -12.53 -11.28
CA ASP A 5 -6.79 -11.57 -11.69
C ASP A 5 -6.52 -11.21 -13.17
N PRO A 6 -7.39 -11.61 -14.13
CA PRO A 6 -7.10 -11.47 -15.57
C PRO A 6 -7.30 -10.04 -16.12
N GLY A 7 -7.67 -9.07 -15.28
CA GLY A 7 -8.04 -7.73 -15.71
C GLY A 7 -7.85 -6.66 -14.63
N VAL A 8 -8.67 -5.61 -14.69
CA VAL A 8 -8.61 -4.49 -13.73
C VAL A 8 -9.01 -4.96 -12.33
N VAL A 9 -8.13 -4.79 -11.35
CA VAL A 9 -8.40 -5.10 -9.94
C VAL A 9 -8.68 -3.81 -9.19
N VAL A 10 -9.95 -3.64 -8.78
CA VAL A 10 -10.34 -2.56 -7.89
C VAL A 10 -10.12 -2.99 -6.44
N LEU A 11 -9.37 -2.17 -5.71
CA LEU A 11 -9.05 -2.36 -4.30
C LEU A 11 -10.28 -2.07 -3.45
N ARG A 12 -11.05 -3.14 -3.20
CA ARG A 12 -12.22 -3.15 -2.30
C ARG A 12 -11.81 -3.60 -0.90
N HIS A 13 -12.70 -3.37 0.07
CA HIS A 13 -12.49 -3.62 1.50
C HIS A 13 -11.84 -4.99 1.81
N ARG A 14 -12.29 -6.06 1.14
CA ARG A 14 -11.82 -7.44 1.36
C ARG A 14 -10.34 -7.69 1.02
N ARG A 15 -9.67 -6.75 0.36
CA ARG A 15 -8.25 -6.88 -0.04
C ARG A 15 -7.32 -5.91 0.70
N ILE A 16 -7.87 -5.03 1.54
CA ILE A 16 -7.12 -4.01 2.25
C ILE A 16 -6.91 -4.46 3.69
N TYR A 17 -5.64 -4.57 4.08
CA TYR A 17 -5.22 -4.92 5.43
C TYR A 17 -4.56 -3.70 6.05
N ILE A 18 -4.87 -3.39 7.31
CA ILE A 18 -4.29 -2.24 8.02
C ILE A 18 -3.78 -2.72 9.37
N LEU A 19 -2.55 -2.35 9.70
CA LEU A 19 -1.91 -2.71 10.97
C LEU A 19 -1.23 -1.48 11.57
N PRO A 20 -1.23 -1.30 12.90
CA PRO A 20 -0.49 -0.20 13.52
C PRO A 20 1.02 -0.38 13.28
N THR A 21 1.70 0.72 13.01
CA THR A 21 3.17 0.75 12.94
C THR A 21 3.78 0.73 14.34
N ARG A 22 5.11 0.62 14.45
CA ARG A 22 5.80 0.73 15.76
C ARG A 22 5.45 2.03 16.48
N ARG A 23 5.31 3.15 15.74
CA ARG A 23 4.93 4.45 16.27
C ARG A 23 3.46 4.46 16.69
N GLY A 24 2.58 3.88 15.89
CA GLY A 24 1.16 3.70 16.23
C GLY A 24 0.97 2.86 17.50
N LEU A 25 1.69 1.75 17.63
CA LEU A 25 1.67 0.90 18.82
C LEU A 25 2.15 1.65 20.07
N ALA A 26 3.25 2.40 19.97
CA ALA A 26 3.74 3.23 21.08
C ALA A 26 2.68 4.26 21.51
N LEU A 27 2.03 4.94 20.56
CA LEU A 27 0.98 5.91 20.86
C LEU A 27 -0.24 5.25 21.51
N ILE A 28 -0.69 4.09 21.02
CA ILE A 28 -1.80 3.33 21.62
C ILE A 28 -1.44 2.91 23.05
N ALA A 29 -0.21 2.47 23.30
CA ALA A 29 0.26 2.13 24.64
C ALA A 29 0.27 3.35 25.57
N THR A 30 0.77 4.50 25.09
CA THR A 30 0.72 5.76 25.85
C THR A 30 -0.71 6.16 26.18
N LEU A 31 -1.64 6.09 25.21
CA LEU A 31 -3.06 6.38 25.45
C LEU A 31 -3.68 5.45 26.50
N ALA A 32 -3.34 4.16 26.47
CA ALA A 32 -3.79 3.20 27.48
C ALA A 32 -3.27 3.58 28.87
N ILE A 33 -1.97 3.86 29.01
CA ILE A 33 -1.37 4.30 30.28
C ILE A 33 -2.06 5.58 30.77
N MET A 34 -2.23 6.56 29.88
CA MET A 34 -2.83 7.84 30.23
C MET A 34 -4.30 7.69 30.65
N LEU A 35 -5.04 6.77 30.03
CA LEU A 35 -6.41 6.43 30.40
C LEU A 35 -6.47 5.77 31.79
N LEU A 36 -5.62 4.77 32.04
CA LEU A 36 -5.53 4.10 33.34
C LEU A 36 -5.15 5.09 34.46
N THR A 37 -4.18 5.97 34.21
CA THR A 37 -3.78 7.02 35.15
C THR A 37 -4.94 7.98 35.41
N SER A 38 -5.62 8.44 34.37
CA SER A 38 -6.74 9.38 34.52
C SER A 38 -7.92 8.76 35.25
N MET A 39 -8.19 7.47 35.03
CA MET A 39 -9.19 6.70 35.78
C MET A 39 -8.81 6.56 37.25
N ASN A 40 -7.53 6.33 37.55
CA ASN A 40 -7.07 6.18 38.94
C ASN A 40 -7.10 7.49 39.73
N TYR A 41 -6.76 8.61 39.09
CA TYR A 41 -6.69 9.93 39.74
C TYR A 41 -7.96 10.77 39.55
N SER A 42 -9.04 10.21 38.98
CA SER A 42 -10.28 10.93 38.66
C SER A 42 -10.05 12.25 37.92
N LEU A 43 -9.02 12.29 37.05
CA LEU A 43 -8.61 13.51 36.36
C LEU A 43 -9.44 13.69 35.07
N SER A 44 -10.52 14.46 35.15
CA SER A 44 -11.44 14.71 34.02
C SER A 44 -10.73 15.26 32.78
N LEU A 45 -9.70 16.10 32.96
CA LEU A 45 -8.91 16.64 31.84
C LEU A 45 -8.11 15.55 31.12
N GLY A 46 -7.62 14.55 31.84
CA GLY A 46 -6.89 13.42 31.28
C GLY A 46 -7.80 12.52 30.42
N HIS A 47 -9.05 12.31 30.85
CA HIS A 47 -10.07 11.64 30.02
C HIS A 47 -10.35 12.43 28.74
N ALA A 48 -10.52 13.76 28.83
CA ALA A 48 -10.78 14.58 27.65
C ALA A 48 -9.64 14.49 26.61
N LEU A 49 -8.38 14.61 27.06
CA LEU A 49 -7.22 14.55 26.17
C LEU A 49 -7.03 13.16 25.56
N THR A 50 -7.19 12.09 26.35
CA THR A 50 -7.08 10.72 25.84
C THR A 50 -8.09 10.43 24.75
N PHE A 51 -9.37 10.78 24.95
CA PHE A 51 -10.40 10.57 23.94
C PHE A 51 -10.21 11.44 22.70
N LEU A 52 -9.75 12.69 22.86
CA LEU A 52 -9.45 13.56 21.74
C LEU A 52 -8.35 12.96 20.84
N VAL A 53 -7.24 12.53 21.43
CA VAL A 53 -6.13 11.94 20.68
C VAL A 53 -6.51 10.56 20.11
N ALA A 54 -7.27 9.75 20.86
CA ALA A 54 -7.80 8.49 20.35
C ALA A 54 -8.70 8.70 19.12
N GLY A 55 -9.52 9.75 19.12
CA GLY A 55 -10.32 10.16 17.95
C GLY A 55 -9.46 10.51 16.73
N LEU A 56 -8.34 11.23 16.93
CA LEU A 56 -7.38 11.52 15.87
C LEU A 56 -6.71 10.26 15.33
N VAL A 57 -6.34 9.32 16.21
CA VAL A 57 -5.77 8.03 15.84
C VAL A 57 -6.75 7.20 15.01
N ALA A 58 -8.02 7.16 15.41
CA ALA A 58 -9.09 6.48 14.66
C ALA A 58 -9.40 7.17 13.32
N SER A 59 -9.40 8.50 13.27
CA SER A 59 -9.51 9.28 12.04
C SER A 59 -8.39 8.94 11.05
N ALA A 60 -7.15 8.85 11.54
CA ALA A 60 -6.00 8.47 10.73
C ALA A 60 -6.16 7.07 10.13
N LEU A 61 -6.72 6.11 10.88
CA LEU A 61 -7.02 4.76 10.36
C LEU A 61 -7.97 4.82 9.16
N LEU A 62 -9.05 5.59 9.29
CA LEU A 62 -10.03 5.77 8.22
C LEU A 62 -9.40 6.46 7.01
N GLN A 63 -8.52 7.44 7.22
CA GLN A 63 -7.82 8.12 6.13
C GLN A 63 -6.85 7.17 5.41
N THR A 64 -6.10 6.33 6.14
CA THR A 64 -5.24 5.29 5.55
C THR A 64 -6.06 4.27 4.74
N TYR A 65 -7.23 3.85 5.25
CA TYR A 65 -8.16 2.99 4.50
C TYR A 65 -8.62 3.68 3.21
N ARG A 66 -9.14 4.91 3.30
CA ARG A 66 -9.63 5.68 2.16
C ARG A 66 -8.53 5.93 1.15
N ASN A 67 -7.27 6.05 1.58
CA ASN A 67 -6.13 6.28 0.71
C ASN A 67 -5.85 5.09 -0.24
N LEU A 68 -6.15 3.86 0.17
CA LEU A 68 -6.04 2.67 -0.70
C LEU A 68 -7.35 2.28 -1.38
N ALA A 69 -8.48 2.53 -0.72
CA ALA A 69 -9.79 2.09 -1.19
C ALA A 69 -10.17 2.76 -2.52
N GLY A 70 -10.64 1.94 -3.45
CA GLY A 70 -11.13 2.39 -4.76
C GLY A 70 -10.04 2.66 -5.79
N ILE A 71 -8.76 2.45 -5.49
CA ILE A 71 -7.72 2.43 -6.53
C ILE A 71 -7.97 1.22 -7.44
N ALA A 72 -7.95 1.45 -8.73
CA ALA A 72 -8.03 0.40 -9.75
C ALA A 72 -6.63 0.18 -10.33
N ALA A 73 -6.08 -1.00 -10.11
CA ALA A 73 -4.80 -1.38 -10.70
C ALA A 73 -5.06 -2.24 -11.95
N SER A 74 -4.34 -1.98 -13.02
CA SER A 74 -4.36 -2.82 -14.21
C SER A 74 -2.94 -3.00 -14.78
N PRO A 75 -2.62 -4.16 -15.36
CA PRO A 75 -1.37 -4.32 -16.07
C PRO A 75 -1.44 -3.59 -17.40
N LEU A 76 -0.40 -2.83 -17.75
CA LEU A 76 -0.36 -2.11 -19.03
C LEU A 76 0.62 -2.76 -20.00
N ALA A 77 1.85 -3.01 -19.56
CA ALA A 77 2.88 -3.58 -20.41
C ALA A 77 3.89 -4.43 -19.61
N ALA A 78 4.38 -5.48 -20.25
CA ALA A 78 5.56 -6.22 -19.81
C ALA A 78 6.73 -5.82 -20.70
N GLY A 79 7.83 -5.37 -20.11
CA GLY A 79 9.07 -5.14 -20.83
C GLY A 79 9.75 -6.44 -21.21
N GLU A 80 10.76 -6.29 -22.06
CA GLU A 80 11.72 -7.34 -22.39
C GLU A 80 13.09 -6.95 -21.83
N GLY A 81 13.93 -7.94 -21.56
CA GLY A 81 15.27 -7.69 -21.03
C GLY A 81 16.22 -8.85 -21.31
N PHE A 82 17.49 -8.67 -20.98
CA PHE A 82 18.50 -9.71 -21.11
C PHE A 82 18.78 -10.38 -19.77
N ALA A 83 19.24 -11.64 -19.80
CA ALA A 83 19.68 -12.34 -18.61
C ALA A 83 20.85 -11.60 -17.96
N GLY A 84 20.74 -11.28 -16.66
CA GLY A 84 21.66 -10.43 -15.92
C GLY A 84 21.28 -8.94 -15.89
N GLY A 85 20.27 -8.54 -16.67
CA GLY A 85 19.75 -7.18 -16.73
C GLY A 85 18.52 -6.96 -15.85
N GLN A 86 17.72 -5.97 -16.22
CA GLN A 86 16.47 -5.63 -15.54
C GLN A 86 15.32 -5.54 -16.55
N VAL A 87 14.14 -6.00 -16.15
CA VAL A 87 12.91 -5.92 -16.93
C VAL A 87 11.97 -4.95 -16.25
N ALA A 88 11.52 -3.94 -17.01
CA ALA A 88 10.52 -3.00 -16.53
C ALA A 88 9.11 -3.52 -16.81
N PHE A 89 8.25 -3.49 -15.80
CA PHE A 89 6.83 -3.78 -15.91
C PHE A 89 6.03 -2.51 -15.67
N THR A 90 5.16 -2.15 -16.60
CA THR A 90 4.33 -0.95 -16.48
C THR A 90 2.94 -1.33 -15.99
N LEU A 91 2.56 -0.78 -14.85
CA LEU A 91 1.24 -0.90 -14.26
C LEU A 91 0.51 0.43 -14.37
N SER A 92 -0.78 0.41 -14.65
CA SER A 92 -1.64 1.57 -14.59
C SER A 92 -2.39 1.57 -13.26
N LEU A 93 -2.34 2.69 -12.54
CA LEU A 93 -3.11 2.95 -11.34
C LEU A 93 -4.11 4.06 -11.63
N ALA A 94 -5.38 3.72 -11.68
CA ALA A 94 -6.48 4.66 -11.85
C ALA A 94 -7.11 4.98 -10.51
N ASN A 95 -7.26 6.27 -10.23
CA ASN A 95 -7.99 6.79 -9.07
C ASN A 95 -9.23 7.53 -9.55
N ALA A 96 -10.42 7.04 -9.20
CA ALA A 96 -11.69 7.68 -9.56
C ALA A 96 -12.23 8.63 -8.48
N GLY A 97 -11.51 8.81 -7.37
CA GLY A 97 -11.96 9.60 -6.21
C GLY A 97 -11.01 10.73 -5.82
N ALA A 98 -11.01 11.07 -4.53
CA ALA A 98 -10.11 12.06 -3.94
C ALA A 98 -8.64 11.69 -4.15
N ALA A 99 -7.74 12.68 -4.07
CA ALA A 99 -6.31 12.47 -4.21
C ALA A 99 -5.79 11.41 -3.21
N ARG A 100 -4.88 10.54 -3.69
CA ARG A 100 -4.21 9.52 -2.90
C ARG A 100 -2.72 9.82 -2.85
N GLN A 101 -2.12 9.71 -1.67
CA GLN A 101 -0.74 10.12 -1.44
C GLN A 101 0.10 8.99 -0.88
N ALA A 102 1.40 9.03 -1.13
CA ALA A 102 2.38 8.07 -0.63
C ALA A 102 1.94 6.61 -0.86
N ILE A 103 1.52 6.29 -2.09
CA ILE A 103 1.26 4.90 -2.47
C ILE A 103 2.58 4.30 -2.90
N VAL A 104 3.00 3.26 -2.19
CA VAL A 104 4.20 2.50 -2.51
C VAL A 104 3.78 1.21 -3.19
N VAL A 105 4.24 1.03 -4.42
CA VAL A 105 4.05 -0.18 -5.21
C VAL A 105 5.30 -1.03 -5.07
N ILE A 106 5.16 -2.27 -4.60
CA ILE A 106 6.26 -3.19 -4.33
C ILE A 106 6.00 -4.50 -5.06
N SER A 107 6.93 -4.92 -5.92
CA SER A 107 6.87 -6.27 -6.48
C SER A 107 7.56 -7.28 -5.56
N ARG A 108 7.00 -8.50 -5.46
CA ARG A 108 7.68 -9.61 -4.77
C ARG A 108 9.04 -9.94 -5.40
N SER A 109 9.16 -9.78 -6.71
CA SER A 109 10.37 -10.13 -7.47
C SER A 109 11.46 -9.05 -7.41
N GLY A 110 11.21 -7.92 -6.73
CA GLY A 110 12.14 -6.81 -6.61
C GLY A 110 11.60 -5.53 -7.25
N GLY A 111 12.08 -4.39 -6.77
CA GLY A 111 11.61 -3.07 -7.22
C GLY A 111 10.49 -2.51 -6.34
N SER A 112 10.65 -1.24 -5.97
CA SER A 112 9.65 -0.46 -5.25
C SER A 112 9.60 0.95 -5.81
N VAL A 113 8.39 1.46 -6.04
CA VAL A 113 8.19 2.83 -6.51
C VAL A 113 7.13 3.49 -5.65
N SER A 114 7.42 4.71 -5.17
CA SER A 114 6.44 5.58 -4.55
C SER A 114 5.77 6.46 -5.60
N VAL A 115 4.46 6.61 -5.48
CA VAL A 115 3.65 7.39 -6.41
C VAL A 115 2.52 8.09 -5.68
N ASP A 116 2.27 9.33 -6.07
CA ASP A 116 1.07 10.07 -5.69
C ASP A 116 0.07 10.03 -6.86
N LEU A 117 -1.20 9.78 -6.53
CA LEU A 117 -2.30 9.78 -7.49
C LEU A 117 -3.17 11.02 -7.24
N PRO A 118 -3.16 12.01 -8.13
CA PRO A 118 -4.10 13.12 -8.07
C PRO A 118 -5.56 12.63 -8.12
N ALA A 119 -6.49 13.52 -7.76
CA ALA A 119 -7.92 13.23 -7.86
C ALA A 119 -8.30 12.96 -9.32
N THR A 120 -9.13 11.92 -9.55
CA THR A 120 -9.64 11.55 -10.88
C THR A 120 -8.53 11.35 -11.94
N ALA A 121 -7.35 10.88 -11.51
CA ALA A 121 -6.20 10.69 -12.39
C ALA A 121 -5.83 9.22 -12.56
N THR A 122 -5.26 8.91 -13.72
CA THR A 122 -4.62 7.63 -13.99
C THR A 122 -3.13 7.87 -14.15
N ARG A 123 -2.30 7.12 -13.42
CA ARG A 123 -0.84 7.23 -13.49
C ARG A 123 -0.21 5.88 -13.77
N GLN A 124 0.74 5.88 -14.68
CA GLN A 124 1.54 4.71 -14.99
C GLN A 124 2.72 4.63 -14.02
N VAL A 125 2.96 3.43 -13.50
CA VAL A 125 4.05 3.12 -12.58
C VAL A 125 4.90 2.03 -13.21
N GLN A 126 6.19 2.29 -13.35
CA GLN A 126 7.16 1.35 -13.90
C GLN A 126 7.89 0.65 -12.75
N LEU A 127 7.69 -0.65 -12.61
CA LEU A 127 8.40 -1.49 -11.65
C LEU A 127 9.53 -2.22 -12.35
N THR A 128 10.75 -1.97 -11.91
CA THR A 128 11.91 -2.62 -12.47
C THR A 128 12.29 -3.85 -11.65
N VAL A 129 12.32 -5.01 -12.31
CA VAL A 129 12.56 -6.32 -11.69
C VAL A 129 13.86 -6.91 -12.25
N PRO A 130 14.78 -7.42 -11.41
CA PRO A 130 16.00 -8.05 -11.89
C PRO A 130 15.72 -9.36 -12.64
N ALA A 131 16.31 -9.51 -13.83
CA ALA A 131 16.14 -10.68 -14.70
C ALA A 131 17.35 -11.63 -14.58
N LEU A 132 17.33 -12.50 -13.58
CA LEU A 132 18.49 -13.35 -13.24
C LEU A 132 18.73 -14.54 -14.19
N ARG A 133 17.69 -15.02 -14.89
CA ARG A 133 17.78 -16.19 -15.78
C ARG A 133 17.00 -15.94 -17.07
N ARG A 134 17.49 -16.50 -18.18
CA ARG A 134 16.77 -16.58 -19.45
C ARG A 134 15.41 -17.25 -19.24
N GLY A 135 14.38 -16.72 -19.90
CA GLY A 135 13.04 -17.32 -19.92
C GLY A 135 11.94 -16.32 -19.64
N ARG A 136 10.79 -16.84 -19.21
CA ARG A 136 9.60 -16.06 -18.89
C ARG A 136 9.70 -15.52 -17.46
N LEU A 137 9.74 -14.20 -17.29
CA LEU A 137 9.76 -13.54 -16.00
C LEU A 137 8.35 -13.06 -15.64
N ALA A 138 7.71 -13.72 -14.68
CA ALA A 138 6.40 -13.29 -14.20
C ALA A 138 6.54 -12.13 -13.19
N LEU A 139 5.75 -11.06 -13.37
CA LEU A 139 5.66 -9.99 -12.37
C LEU A 139 5.11 -10.53 -11.03
N GLY A 140 4.11 -11.42 -11.12
CA GLY A 140 3.54 -12.12 -9.98
C GLY A 140 2.70 -11.21 -9.08
N ARG A 141 2.92 -11.32 -7.76
CA ARG A 141 2.15 -10.56 -6.76
C ARG A 141 2.78 -9.21 -6.50
N VAL A 142 2.03 -8.15 -6.77
CA VAL A 142 2.36 -6.76 -6.46
C VAL A 142 1.62 -6.35 -5.20
N THR A 143 2.31 -5.64 -4.32
CA THR A 143 1.76 -5.11 -3.06
C THR A 143 1.67 -3.61 -3.18
N LEU A 144 0.49 -3.06 -2.99
CA LEU A 144 0.27 -1.62 -2.85
C LEU A 144 0.19 -1.33 -1.36
N SER A 145 1.01 -0.42 -0.87
CA SER A 145 1.03 -0.05 0.55
C SER A 145 1.04 1.46 0.72
N THR A 146 0.56 1.92 1.87
CA THR A 146 0.63 3.33 2.26
C THR A 146 0.66 3.43 3.78
N ASP A 147 1.33 4.45 4.27
CA ASP A 147 1.36 4.85 5.68
C ASP A 147 0.81 6.27 5.90
N PHE A 148 0.29 6.90 4.84
CA PHE A 148 -0.37 8.20 4.91
C PHE A 148 -1.64 8.14 5.78
N PRO A 149 -1.96 9.18 6.58
CA PRO A 149 -1.28 10.48 6.68
C PRO A 149 -0.16 10.57 7.71
N LEU A 150 -0.33 9.95 8.88
CA LEU A 150 0.52 10.20 10.05
C LEU A 150 1.61 9.12 10.26
N GLY A 151 1.66 8.08 9.43
CA GLY A 151 2.56 6.95 9.65
C GLY A 151 2.21 6.07 10.86
N LEU A 152 1.02 6.28 11.45
CA LEU A 152 0.52 5.50 12.61
C LEU A 152 0.00 4.13 12.18
N TRP A 153 -0.57 4.07 10.99
CA TRP A 153 -1.17 2.89 10.40
C TRP A 153 -0.46 2.58 9.09
N ARG A 154 -0.19 1.30 8.84
CA ARG A 154 0.29 0.82 7.56
C ARG A 154 -0.82 0.02 6.89
N GLY A 155 -1.38 0.58 5.83
CA GLY A 155 -2.31 -0.11 4.94
C GLY A 155 -1.55 -0.82 3.84
N TRP A 156 -1.96 -2.03 3.47
CA TRP A 156 -1.51 -2.67 2.26
C TRP A 156 -2.58 -3.54 1.62
N ALA A 157 -2.41 -3.79 0.33
CA ALA A 157 -3.28 -4.65 -0.44
C ALA A 157 -2.49 -5.40 -1.51
N TYR A 158 -3.00 -6.58 -1.86
CA TYR A 158 -2.36 -7.45 -2.84
C TYR A 158 -3.11 -7.44 -4.15
N VAL A 159 -2.35 -7.30 -5.23
CA VAL A 159 -2.82 -7.42 -6.60
C VAL A 159 -1.96 -8.46 -7.31
N HIS A 160 -2.57 -9.35 -8.07
CA HIS A 160 -1.85 -10.40 -8.77
C HIS A 160 -2.19 -10.35 -10.26
N PHE A 161 -1.20 -10.00 -11.07
CA PHE A 161 -1.35 -9.97 -12.52
C PHE A 161 -0.53 -11.10 -13.15
N PRO A 162 -1.13 -11.97 -13.98
CA PRO A 162 -0.44 -13.05 -14.67
C PRO A 162 0.36 -12.54 -15.88
N VAL A 163 1.09 -11.43 -15.71
CA VAL A 163 1.85 -10.77 -16.77
C VAL A 163 3.27 -11.28 -16.75
N THR A 164 3.79 -11.59 -17.93
CA THR A 164 5.08 -12.25 -18.10
C THR A 164 5.92 -11.49 -19.11
N GLY A 165 7.09 -11.02 -18.69
CA GLY A 165 8.12 -10.44 -19.57
C GLY A 165 8.99 -11.54 -20.17
N ILE A 166 9.64 -11.25 -21.29
CA ILE A 166 10.54 -12.17 -21.98
C ILE A 166 11.98 -11.76 -21.66
N VAL A 167 12.78 -12.72 -21.19
CA VAL A 167 14.21 -12.54 -20.91
C VAL A 167 15.02 -13.29 -21.96
N TYR A 168 15.71 -12.55 -22.82
CA TYR A 168 16.59 -13.06 -23.86
C TYR A 168 17.96 -13.47 -23.29
N PRO A 169 18.66 -14.44 -23.92
CA PRO A 169 20.07 -14.69 -23.64
C PRO A 169 20.92 -13.49 -24.04
N ALA A 170 21.94 -13.18 -23.24
CA ALA A 170 23.01 -12.25 -23.60
C ALA A 170 23.97 -12.89 -24.60
#